data_AF-S6TDH0-F1
#
_entry.id   AF-S6TDH0-F1
#
_cell.length_a   1.000
_cell.length_b   1.000
_cell.length_c   1.000
_cell.angle_alpha   90.00
_cell.angle_beta   90.00
_cell.angle_gamma   90.00
#
_symmetry.space_group_name_H-M   'P 1'
#
loop_
_entity.id
_entity.type
_entity.pdbx_description
1 polymer ?
#
loop_
_entity_poly.entity_id
_entity_poly.type
_entity_poly.pdbx_seq_one_letter_code
_entity_poly.pdbx_strand_id
1 'polypeptide(L)'
;MLAHLMEWLNLGVRWIHMIVGVAWIGASFYFVWLENNLNRSNPREGLSGDLWAIHGGGIYHLEKYKLAPPTMPENLHWFKWEAYSTWLSGVALLCVVFYANPTLYLLAPGSGLSGAEGVHIGLGSLFVGWFIYSFLCDS
;
A
#
# COMPACT_ATOMS: atom_id res chain seq x y z
N MET A 1 11.07 30.77 8.06
CA MET A 1 10.36 30.43 6.81
C MET A 1 10.59 28.97 6.41
N LEU A 2 11.85 28.53 6.21
CA LEU A 2 12.15 27.13 5.86
C LEU A 2 11.74 26.10 6.94
N ALA A 3 11.95 26.41 8.23
CA ALA A 3 11.52 25.54 9.33
C ALA A 3 10.00 25.30 9.33
N HIS A 4 9.20 26.36 9.17
CA HIS A 4 7.75 26.25 9.04
C HIS A 4 7.32 25.46 7.81
N LEU A 5 8.02 25.59 6.68
CA LEU A 5 7.76 24.77 5.50
C LEU A 5 7.97 23.28 5.80
N MET A 6 9.04 22.93 6.52
CA MET A 6 9.30 21.54 6.92
C MET A 6 8.26 21.01 7.91
N GLU A 7 7.79 21.82 8.85
CA GLU A 7 6.70 21.44 9.77
C GLU A 7 5.40 21.13 9.00
N TRP A 8 5.00 22.02 8.09
CA TRP A 8 3.82 21.81 7.25
C TRP A 8 3.97 20.63 6.30
N LEU A 9 5.16 20.43 5.72
CA LEU A 9 5.46 19.27 4.89
C LEU A 9 5.35 17.97 5.70
N ASN A 10 5.91 17.94 6.92
CA ASN A 10 5.84 16.79 7.81
C ASN A 10 4.39 16.44 8.14
N LEU A 11 3.60 17.45 8.53
CA LEU A 11 2.17 17.28 8.81
C LEU A 11 1.40 16.81 7.57
N GLY A 12 1.61 17.47 6.43
CA GLY A 12 0.93 17.14 5.18
C GLY A 12 1.20 15.71 4.71
N VAL A 13 2.47 15.29 4.68
CA VAL A 13 2.85 13.94 4.24
C VAL A 13 2.28 12.88 5.19
N ARG A 14 2.25 13.12 6.52
CA ARG A 14 1.63 12.22 7.49
C ARG A 14 0.13 12.05 7.25
N TRP A 15 -0.59 13.16 7.04
CA TRP A 15 -2.03 13.11 6.76
C TRP A 15 -2.31 12.40 5.44
N ILE A 16 -1.57 12.72 4.39
CA ILE A 16 -1.67 12.02 3.10
C ILE A 16 -1.47 10.53 3.31
N HIS A 17 -0.37 10.12 3.97
CA HIS A 17 -0.06 8.71 4.19
C HIS A 17 -1.14 7.98 4.99
N MET A 18 -1.64 8.59 6.06
CA MET A 18 -2.74 8.03 6.85
C MET A 18 -4.00 7.84 6.01
N ILE A 19 -4.40 8.84 5.23
CA ILE A 19 -5.62 8.80 4.40
C ILE A 19 -5.52 7.69 3.35
N VAL A 20 -4.41 7.64 2.61
CA VAL A 20 -4.23 6.59 1.58
C VAL A 20 -4.07 5.21 2.19
N GLY A 21 -3.46 5.10 3.38
CA GLY A 21 -3.36 3.86 4.14
C GLY A 21 -4.73 3.34 4.57
N VAL A 22 -5.61 4.21 5.07
CA VAL A 22 -7.02 3.87 5.36
C VAL A 22 -7.74 3.42 4.10
N ALA A 23 -7.54 4.11 2.97
CA ALA A 23 -8.14 3.72 1.68
C ALA A 23 -7.66 2.32 1.23
N TRP A 24 -6.36 2.03 1.33
CA TRP A 24 -5.79 0.74 0.92
C TRP A 24 -6.27 -0.43 1.80
N ILE A 25 -6.25 -0.24 3.12
CA ILE A 25 -6.74 -1.24 4.07
C ILE A 25 -8.26 -1.43 3.90
N GLY A 26 -9.02 -0.34 3.72
CA GLY A 26 -10.45 -0.39 3.47
C GLY A 26 -10.81 -1.16 2.19
N ALA A 27 -10.12 -0.88 1.09
CA ALA A 27 -10.28 -1.64 -0.15
C ALA A 27 -9.97 -3.13 0.05
N SER A 28 -8.91 -3.45 0.79
CA SER A 28 -8.54 -4.83 1.11
C SER A 28 -9.64 -5.55 1.88
N PHE A 29 -10.21 -4.92 2.92
CA PHE A 29 -11.34 -5.51 3.66
C PHE A 29 -12.59 -5.67 2.81
N TYR A 30 -12.89 -4.72 1.92
CA TYR A 30 -14.00 -4.85 0.98
C TYR A 30 -13.83 -6.07 0.07
N PHE A 31 -12.65 -6.28 -0.53
CA PHE A 31 -12.41 -7.44 -1.39
C PHE A 31 -12.36 -8.77 -0.63
N VAL A 32 -11.85 -8.79 0.61
CA VAL A 32 -11.93 -9.98 1.47
C VAL A 32 -13.38 -10.33 1.79
N TRP A 33 -14.20 -9.33 2.13
CA TRP A 33 -15.63 -9.53 2.34
C TRP A 33 -16.32 -10.05 1.07
N LEU A 34 -16.02 -9.46 -0.08
CA LEU A 34 -16.58 -9.87 -1.36
C LEU A 34 -16.23 -11.34 -1.68
N GLU A 35 -14.96 -11.71 -1.51
CA GLU A 35 -14.48 -13.08 -1.72
C GLU A 35 -15.21 -14.10 -0.82
N ASN A 36 -15.39 -13.76 0.45
CA ASN A 36 -16.02 -14.64 1.42
C ASN A 36 -17.53 -14.82 1.17
N ASN A 37 -18.18 -13.87 0.48
CA ASN A 37 -19.62 -13.89 0.24
C ASN A 37 -20.00 -14.32 -1.19
N LEU A 38 -19.04 -14.66 -2.05
CA LEU A 38 -19.35 -15.20 -3.39
C LEU A 38 -20.25 -16.43 -3.27
N ASN A 39 -21.37 -16.41 -3.99
CA ASN A 39 -22.17 -17.58 -4.24
C ASN A 39 -21.41 -18.50 -5.22
N ARG A 40 -21.05 -19.68 -4.74
CA ARG A 40 -20.31 -20.69 -5.50
C ARG A 40 -21.18 -21.88 -5.91
N SER A 41 -22.50 -21.78 -5.76
CA SER A 41 -23.43 -22.83 -6.17
C SER A 41 -23.68 -22.76 -7.67
N ASN A 42 -23.26 -23.81 -8.40
CA ASN A 42 -23.42 -23.94 -9.85
C ASN A 42 -23.04 -22.67 -10.65
N PRO A 43 -21.80 -22.16 -10.51
CA PRO A 43 -21.38 -20.95 -11.22
C PRO A 43 -21.43 -21.17 -12.73
N ARG A 44 -21.68 -20.09 -13.49
CA ARG A 44 -21.57 -20.13 -14.95
C ARG A 44 -20.17 -20.58 -15.36
N GLU A 45 -20.06 -21.17 -16.54
CA GLU A 45 -18.78 -21.66 -17.06
C GLU A 45 -17.71 -20.56 -17.03
N GLY A 46 -16.52 -20.88 -16.52
CA GLY A 46 -15.42 -19.93 -16.36
C GLY A 46 -15.45 -19.06 -15.08
N LEU A 47 -16.56 -19.03 -14.34
CA LEU A 47 -16.68 -18.27 -13.09
C LEU A 47 -16.29 -19.10 -11.86
N SER A 48 -15.71 -18.41 -10.88
CA SER A 48 -15.50 -18.92 -9.52
C SER A 48 -16.75 -18.74 -8.64
N GLY A 49 -17.62 -17.79 -9.00
CA GLY A 49 -18.84 -17.45 -8.27
C GLY A 49 -19.33 -16.06 -8.64
N ASP A 50 -20.49 -15.70 -8.10
CA ASP A 50 -21.11 -14.39 -8.28
C ASP A 50 -21.64 -13.80 -6.96
N LEU A 51 -21.94 -12.50 -6.97
CA LEU A 51 -22.48 -11.78 -5.82
C LEU A 51 -23.44 -10.70 -6.29
N TRP A 52 -24.60 -10.62 -5.65
CA TRP A 52 -25.53 -9.51 -5.80
C TRP A 52 -25.36 -8.54 -4.64
N ALA A 53 -25.24 -7.25 -4.93
CA ALA A 53 -25.07 -6.20 -3.93
C ALA A 53 -25.94 -4.98 -4.25
N ILE A 54 -26.37 -4.25 -3.22
CA ILE A 54 -27.12 -2.99 -3.37
C ILE A 54 -26.30 -1.83 -2.80
N HIS A 55 -26.17 -0.74 -3.56
CA HIS A 55 -25.57 0.50 -3.08
C HIS A 55 -26.09 1.70 -3.87
N GLY A 56 -26.26 2.86 -3.22
CA GLY A 56 -26.72 4.08 -3.88
C GLY A 56 -28.09 3.97 -4.57
N GLY A 57 -28.94 3.03 -4.14
CA GLY A 57 -30.24 2.74 -4.75
C GLY A 57 -30.20 1.84 -6.00
N GLY A 58 -29.03 1.40 -6.45
CA GLY A 58 -28.86 0.48 -7.57
C GLY A 58 -28.40 -0.92 -7.13
N ILE A 59 -28.60 -1.92 -8.00
CA ILE A 59 -28.19 -3.31 -7.78
C ILE A 59 -27.01 -3.63 -8.70
N TYR A 60 -25.96 -4.18 -8.12
CA TYR A 60 -24.78 -4.70 -8.81
C TYR A 60 -24.82 -6.23 -8.84
N HIS A 61 -24.48 -6.81 -9.99
CA HIS A 61 -24.17 -8.23 -10.12
C HIS A 61 -22.68 -8.35 -10.46
N LEU A 62 -21.91 -8.87 -9.50
CA LEU A 62 -20.47 -9.02 -9.62
C LEU A 62 -20.14 -10.48 -9.90
N GLU A 63 -19.28 -10.71 -10.89
CA GLU A 63 -18.86 -12.04 -11.29
C GLU A 63 -17.35 -12.17 -11.21
N LYS A 64 -16.88 -13.19 -10.50
CA LYS A 64 -15.45 -13.47 -10.39
C LYS A 64 -15.07 -14.57 -11.38
N TYR A 65 -14.24 -14.24 -12.37
CA TYR A 65 -13.63 -15.24 -13.25
C TYR A 65 -12.56 -16.06 -12.50
N LYS A 66 -12.38 -17.34 -12.87
CA LYS A 66 -11.32 -18.19 -12.31
C LYS A 66 -9.91 -17.70 -12.61
N LEU A 67 -9.72 -17.15 -13.81
CA LEU A 67 -8.44 -16.62 -14.28
C LEU A 67 -8.65 -15.29 -15.01
N ALA A 68 -9.32 -15.33 -16.16
CA ALA A 68 -9.62 -14.17 -16.98
C ALA A 68 -10.94 -14.36 -17.74
N PRO A 69 -11.63 -13.28 -18.12
CA PRO A 69 -12.76 -13.35 -19.05
C PRO A 69 -12.30 -13.72 -20.47
N PRO A 70 -13.21 -14.23 -21.33
CA PRO A 70 -12.88 -14.53 -22.73
C PRO A 70 -12.36 -13.32 -23.52
N THR A 71 -12.89 -12.13 -23.21
CA THR A 71 -12.45 -10.86 -23.76
C THR A 71 -12.26 -9.88 -22.61
N MET A 72 -11.08 -9.28 -22.52
CA MET A 72 -10.83 -8.23 -21.53
C MET A 72 -11.61 -6.96 -21.88
N PRO A 73 -12.28 -6.33 -20.90
CA PRO A 73 -12.94 -5.05 -21.14
C PRO A 73 -11.90 -3.95 -21.42
N GLU A 74 -12.25 -3.00 -22.29
CA GLU A 74 -11.42 -1.83 -22.58
C GLU A 74 -11.22 -0.96 -21.32
N ASN A 75 -12.28 -0.82 -20.52
CA ASN A 75 -12.27 -0.06 -19.28
C ASN A 75 -12.22 -1.02 -18.08
N LEU A 76 -11.01 -1.26 -17.60
CA LEU A 76 -10.78 -2.05 -16.39
C LEU A 76 -10.49 -1.14 -15.19
N HIS A 77 -11.40 -1.11 -14.23
CA HIS A 77 -11.18 -0.44 -12.97
C HIS A 77 -10.31 -1.30 -12.05
N TRP A 78 -9.02 -0.95 -11.98
CA TRP A 78 -8.06 -1.61 -11.10
C TRP A 78 -7.74 -0.73 -9.89
N PHE A 79 -8.13 -1.21 -8.70
CA PHE A 79 -7.89 -0.59 -7.38
C PHE A 79 -6.42 -0.73 -6.95
N LYS A 80 -5.51 -0.15 -7.73
CA LYS A 80 -4.05 -0.17 -7.48
C LYS A 80 -3.54 1.08 -6.80
N TRP A 81 -4.27 2.18 -6.94
CA TRP A 81 -3.79 3.51 -6.58
C TRP A 81 -3.74 3.70 -5.07
N GLU A 82 -4.61 3.04 -4.32
CA GLU A 82 -4.62 3.03 -2.88
C GLU A 82 -3.31 2.43 -2.34
N ALA A 83 -2.91 1.26 -2.88
CA ALA A 83 -1.66 0.60 -2.53
C ALA A 83 -0.43 1.42 -2.97
N TYR A 84 -0.38 1.86 -4.23
CA TYR A 84 0.76 2.62 -4.75
C TYR A 84 0.92 3.98 -4.06
N SER A 85 -0.17 4.67 -3.75
CA SER A 85 -0.10 5.95 -3.04
C SER A 85 0.31 5.75 -1.59
N THR A 86 -0.11 4.67 -0.93
CA THR A 86 0.36 4.32 0.42
C THR A 86 1.85 4.05 0.43
N TRP A 87 2.34 3.25 -0.53
CA TRP A 87 3.77 2.99 -0.66
C TRP A 87 4.56 4.28 -0.90
N LEU A 88 4.15 5.09 -1.88
CA LEU A 88 4.84 6.34 -2.24
C LEU A 88 4.86 7.34 -1.08
N SER A 89 3.72 7.53 -0.41
CA SER A 89 3.63 8.42 0.75
C SER A 89 4.39 7.88 1.96
N GLY A 90 4.52 6.56 2.11
CA GLY A 90 5.34 5.93 3.15
C GLY A 90 6.83 6.19 2.93
N VAL A 91 7.30 6.06 1.68
CA VAL A 91 8.67 6.45 1.30
C VAL A 91 8.91 7.94 1.54
N ALA A 92 7.95 8.79 1.17
CA ALA A 92 8.04 10.22 1.44
C ALA A 92 8.12 10.52 2.95
N LEU A 93 7.35 9.81 3.79
CA LEU A 93 7.38 9.93 5.24
C LEU A 93 8.75 9.50 5.80
N LEU A 94 9.31 8.38 5.32
CA LEU A 94 10.65 7.95 5.67
C LEU A 94 11.69 9.04 5.39
N CYS A 95 11.66 9.60 4.17
CA CYS A 95 12.57 10.66 3.76
C CYS A 95 12.41 11.94 4.61
N VAL A 96 11.18 12.43 4.79
CA VAL A 96 10.91 13.70 5.48
C VAL A 96 11.12 13.61 6.99
N VAL A 97 10.73 12.49 7.61
CA VAL A 97 10.83 12.33 9.07
C VAL A 97 12.23 11.89 9.48
N PHE A 98 12.80 10.88 8.82
CA PHE A 98 14.03 10.25 9.30
C PHE A 98 15.28 10.73 8.55
N TYR A 99 15.20 10.97 7.25
CA TYR A 99 16.40 11.27 6.46
C TYR A 99 16.67 12.76 6.24
N ALA A 100 15.67 13.64 6.44
CA ALA A 100 15.87 15.08 6.36
C ALA A 100 16.69 15.64 7.54
N ASN A 101 16.57 15.03 8.73
CA ASN A 101 17.39 15.36 9.90
C ASN A 101 17.73 14.08 10.69
N PRO A 102 18.64 13.23 10.18
CA PRO A 102 18.93 11.92 10.72
C PRO A 102 19.58 11.98 12.10
N THR A 103 20.35 13.03 12.41
CA THR A 103 20.96 13.21 13.73
C THR A 103 19.91 13.36 14.83
N LEU A 104 18.74 13.95 14.51
CA LEU A 104 17.66 14.16 15.46
C LEU A 104 16.67 12.99 15.51
N TYR A 105 16.31 12.43 14.35
CA TYR A 105 15.18 11.48 14.25
C TYR A 105 15.58 10.03 13.96
N LEU A 106 16.79 9.77 13.47
CA LEU A 106 17.26 8.43 13.11
C LEU A 106 18.30 7.88 14.09
N LEU A 107 19.24 8.73 14.53
CA LEU A 107 20.34 8.34 15.39
C LEU A 107 19.97 8.43 16.87
N ALA A 108 20.52 7.51 17.67
CA ALA A 108 20.42 7.59 19.11
C ALA A 108 21.25 8.78 19.67
N PRO A 109 20.80 9.44 20.76
CA PRO A 109 21.59 10.48 21.41
C PRO A 109 22.97 9.96 21.84
N GLY A 110 24.03 10.70 21.51
CA GLY A 110 25.41 10.29 21.79
C GLY A 110 25.98 9.24 20.82
N SER A 111 25.26 8.91 19.74
CA SER A 111 25.78 8.07 18.66
C SER A 111 27.08 8.66 18.09
N GLY A 112 28.08 7.79 17.88
CA GLY A 112 29.32 8.14 17.17
C GLY A 112 29.16 8.19 15.65
N LEU A 113 28.00 7.78 15.11
CA LEU A 113 27.72 7.81 13.68
C LEU A 113 27.38 9.23 13.22
N SER A 114 27.85 9.59 12.04
CA SER A 114 27.35 10.74 11.29
C SER A 114 25.93 10.48 10.78
N GLY A 115 25.18 11.57 10.52
CA GLY A 115 23.85 11.47 9.93
C GLY A 115 23.83 10.74 8.59
N ALA A 116 24.87 10.92 7.77
CA ALA A 116 25.00 10.24 6.49
C ALA A 116 25.19 8.73 6.66
N GLU A 117 26.03 8.28 7.59
CA GLU A 117 26.19 6.85 7.90
C GLU A 117 24.86 6.23 8.33
N GLY A 118 24.11 6.91 9.20
CA GLY A 118 22.77 6.48 9.60
C GLY A 118 21.82 6.26 8.41
N VAL A 119 21.75 7.22 7.48
CA VAL A 119 20.91 7.11 6.28
C VAL A 119 21.33 5.93 5.39
N HIS A 120 22.64 5.76 5.15
CA HIS A 120 23.15 4.65 4.33
C HIS A 120 22.89 3.29 4.97
N ILE A 121 23.03 3.17 6.29
CA ILE A 121 22.66 1.96 7.02
C ILE A 121 21.15 1.71 6.88
N GLY A 122 20.33 2.75 7.01
CA GLY A 122 18.88 2.65 6.81
C GLY A 122 18.52 2.12 5.42
N LEU A 123 19.00 2.75 4.36
CA LEU A 123 18.76 2.30 2.98
C LEU A 123 19.36 0.92 2.71
N GLY A 124 20.57 0.67 3.17
CA GLY A 124 21.26 -0.61 3.04
C GLY A 124 20.50 -1.74 3.72
N SER A 125 19.90 -1.49 4.90
CA SER A 125 19.11 -2.51 5.61
C SER A 125 17.83 -2.89 4.87
N LEU A 126 17.16 -1.93 4.20
CA LEU A 126 16.01 -2.22 3.34
C LEU A 126 16.42 -3.10 2.15
N PHE A 127 17.53 -2.75 1.49
CA PHE A 127 18.05 -3.49 0.34
C PHE A 127 18.52 -4.90 0.73
N VAL A 128 19.39 -5.00 1.73
CA VAL A 128 19.93 -6.27 2.23
C VAL A 128 18.81 -7.14 2.81
N GLY A 129 17.86 -6.54 3.54
CA GLY A 129 16.70 -7.25 4.08
C GLY A 129 15.86 -7.91 3.00
N TRP A 130 15.64 -7.23 1.87
CA TRP A 130 14.97 -7.82 0.72
C TRP A 130 15.73 -9.03 0.15
N PHE A 131 17.05 -8.93 -0.04
CA PHE A 131 17.87 -10.06 -0.50
C PHE A 131 17.85 -11.25 0.47
N ILE A 132 17.98 -10.99 1.77
CA ILE A 132 17.90 -12.03 2.80
C ILE A 132 16.54 -12.72 2.74
N TYR A 133 15.46 -11.95 2.69
CA TYR A 133 14.10 -12.48 2.58
C TYR A 133 13.93 -13.34 1.32
N SER A 134 14.33 -12.82 0.15
CA SER A 134 14.26 -13.55 -1.10
C SER A 134 15.03 -14.86 -1.05
N PHE A 135 16.29 -14.85 -0.59
CA PHE A 135 17.08 -16.08 -0.49
C PHE A 135 16.46 -17.13 0.45
N LEU A 136 15.86 -16.70 1.56
CA LEU A 136 15.22 -17.60 2.51
C LEU A 136 13.86 -18.13 2.03
N CYS A 137 13.16 -17.40 1.16
CA CYS A 137 11.82 -17.76 0.68
C CYS A 137 11.81 -18.37 -0.73
N ASP A 138 12.89 -18.24 -1.51
CA ASP A 138 13.05 -18.85 -2.84
C ASP A 138 13.57 -20.31 -2.79
N SER A 139 13.35 -21.01 -1.67
CA SER A 139 13.74 -22.42 -1.46
C SER A 139 12.62 -23.42 -1.70
#